data_AF-T0ZGG6-F1
#
_entry.id   AF-T0ZGG6-F1
#
_cell.length_a   1.000
_cell.length_b   1.000
_cell.length_c   1.000
_cell.angle_alpha   90.00
_cell.angle_beta   90.00
_cell.angle_gamma   90.00
#
_symmetry.space_group_name_H-M   'P 1'
#
loop_
_entity.id
_entity.type
_entity.pdbx_description
1 polymer ?
#
loop_
_entity_poly.entity_id
_entity_poly.type
_entity_poly.pdbx_seq_one_letter_code
_entity_poly.pdbx_strand_id
1 'polypeptide(L)'
;MSGLLYALLNPIVQRQNHKINIDGSIPFFITAFATLSVSGADRIQILGILAGKEKLGYINEELKKIVNLTKNWKMSLGEIANFLAERTPSDLFADFLSRLGQATDSGQNFDEFLTTETNTVMANYENNYVSALYSFDLFKDMYISMLLAFAFMIAFIMIMPILIPVDMNV
;
A
#
# COMPACT_ATOMS: atom_id res chain seq x y z
N MET A 1 7.60 17.06 29.85
CA MET A 1 8.57 16.66 28.81
C MET A 1 8.00 15.60 27.85
N SER A 2 7.28 14.58 28.32
CA SER A 2 6.73 13.50 27.47
C SER A 2 5.61 13.94 26.49
N GLY A 3 4.74 14.88 26.88
CA GLY A 3 3.64 15.37 26.02
C GLY A 3 4.08 16.19 24.80
N LEU A 4 5.20 16.92 24.91
CA LEU A 4 5.77 17.70 23.80
C LEU A 4 6.39 16.78 22.73
N LEU A 5 7.07 15.72 23.15
CA LEU A 5 7.59 14.68 22.25
C LEU A 5 6.47 13.97 21.49
N TYR A 6 5.37 13.63 22.17
CA TYR A 6 4.22 13.03 21.52
C TYR A 6 3.57 13.98 20.49
N ALA A 7 3.41 15.26 20.83
CA ALA A 7 2.87 16.26 19.93
C ALA A 7 3.74 16.48 18.66
N LEU A 8 5.06 16.36 18.77
CA LEU A 8 5.98 16.48 17.63
C LEU A 8 6.06 15.21 16.77
N LEU A 9 5.90 14.02 17.36
CA LEU A 9 5.96 12.75 16.65
C LEU A 9 4.65 12.41 15.93
N ASN A 10 3.51 12.77 16.50
CA ASN A 10 2.18 12.51 15.93
C ASN A 10 2.02 12.93 14.46
N PRO A 11 2.42 14.15 14.00
CA PRO A 11 2.26 14.53 12.59
C PRO A 11 3.12 13.69 11.63
N ILE A 12 4.29 13.23 12.07
CA ILE A 12 5.16 12.37 11.25
C ILE A 12 4.52 11.00 11.09
N VAL A 13 4.03 10.42 12.19
CA VAL A 13 3.34 9.13 12.20
C VAL A 13 2.07 9.19 11.34
N GLN A 14 1.28 10.26 11.46
CA GLN A 14 0.09 10.42 10.63
C GLN A 14 0.41 10.54 9.15
N ARG A 15 1.44 11.32 8.77
CA ARG A 15 1.88 11.43 7.38
C ARG A 15 2.34 10.09 6.82
N GLN A 16 3.06 9.30 7.62
CA GLN A 16 3.51 7.98 7.22
C GLN A 16 2.35 6.97 7.11
N ASN A 17 1.41 6.97 8.04
CA ASN A 17 0.21 6.15 7.97
C ASN A 17 -0.64 6.50 6.73
N HIS A 18 -0.73 7.79 6.41
CA HIS A 18 -1.41 8.28 5.22
C HIS A 18 -0.73 7.78 3.95
N LYS A 19 0.60 7.88 3.86
CA LYS A 19 1.40 7.31 2.76
C LYS A 19 1.17 5.80 2.61
N ILE A 20 1.30 5.03 3.69
CA ILE A 20 1.14 3.57 3.67
C ILE A 20 -0.25 3.17 3.17
N ASN A 21 -1.29 3.87 3.64
CA ASN A 21 -2.66 3.59 3.25
C ASN A 21 -2.93 3.96 1.77
N ILE A 22 -2.40 5.08 1.29
CA ILE A 22 -2.46 5.42 -0.14
C ILE A 22 -1.75 4.34 -0.95
N ASP A 23 -0.47 4.05 -0.65
CA ASP A 23 0.36 3.09 -1.40
C ASP A 23 -0.32 1.71 -1.50
N GLY A 24 -0.92 1.23 -0.40
CA GLY A 24 -1.66 -0.04 -0.36
C GLY A 24 -3.00 -0.03 -1.11
N SER A 25 -3.61 1.14 -1.33
CA SER A 25 -4.92 1.27 -1.97
C SER A 25 -4.83 1.59 -3.47
N ILE A 26 -3.66 2.03 -3.95
CA ILE A 26 -3.43 2.42 -5.36
C ILE A 26 -3.82 1.33 -6.37
N PRO A 27 -3.43 0.04 -6.20
CA PRO A 27 -3.82 -1.01 -7.17
C PRO A 27 -5.33 -1.15 -7.33
N PHE A 28 -6.09 -1.03 -6.22
CA PHE A 28 -7.55 -1.06 -6.24
C PHE A 28 -8.13 0.17 -6.94
N PHE A 29 -7.58 1.35 -6.66
CA PHE A 29 -8.00 2.59 -7.30
C PHE A 29 -7.80 2.54 -8.81
N ILE A 30 -6.59 2.23 -9.28
CA ILE A 30 -6.25 2.25 -10.72
C ILE A 30 -7.08 1.21 -11.49
N THR A 31 -7.24 0.02 -10.92
CA THR A 31 -8.04 -1.04 -11.57
C THR A 31 -9.52 -0.66 -11.64
N ALA A 32 -10.08 -0.08 -10.56
CA ALA A 32 -11.45 0.42 -10.56
C ALA A 32 -11.61 1.58 -11.54
N PHE A 33 -10.61 2.46 -11.65
CA PHE A 33 -10.63 3.58 -12.57
C PHE A 33 -10.59 3.13 -14.03
N ALA A 34 -9.70 2.18 -14.37
CA ALA A 34 -9.63 1.55 -15.68
C ALA A 34 -10.96 0.88 -16.05
N THR A 35 -11.51 0.06 -15.15
CA THR A 35 -12.76 -0.68 -15.39
C THR A 35 -13.94 0.25 -15.62
N LEU A 36 -14.05 1.34 -14.84
CA LEU A 36 -15.13 2.31 -15.00
C LEU A 36 -14.93 3.19 -16.24
N SER A 37 -13.69 3.43 -16.67
CA SER A 37 -13.39 4.24 -17.86
C SER A 37 -13.83 3.57 -19.16
N VAL A 38 -13.83 2.23 -19.21
CA VAL A 38 -14.37 1.44 -20.32
C VAL A 38 -15.85 1.75 -20.59
N SER A 39 -16.62 2.21 -19.58
CA SER A 39 -18.03 2.57 -19.76
C SER A 39 -18.26 3.80 -20.64
N GLY A 40 -17.20 4.57 -20.97
CA GLY A 40 -17.30 5.83 -21.71
C GLY A 40 -17.87 6.99 -20.91
N ALA A 41 -18.07 6.82 -19.60
CA ALA A 41 -18.49 7.91 -18.72
C ALA A 41 -17.41 9.00 -18.63
N ASP A 42 -17.85 10.23 -18.33
CA ASP A 42 -16.93 11.34 -18.12
C ASP A 42 -15.96 11.06 -16.96
N ARG A 43 -14.68 11.40 -17.16
CA ARG A 43 -13.59 11.05 -16.24
C ARG A 43 -13.81 11.66 -14.85
N ILE A 44 -14.34 12.89 -14.80
CA ILE A 44 -14.62 13.58 -13.53
C ILE A 44 -15.80 12.92 -12.80
N GLN A 45 -16.80 12.44 -13.54
CA GLN A 45 -17.89 11.66 -12.96
C GLN A 45 -17.39 10.34 -12.37
N ILE A 46 -16.51 9.62 -13.08
CA ILE A 46 -15.89 8.39 -12.57
C ILE A 46 -15.09 8.67 -11.29
N LEU A 47 -14.25 9.70 -11.30
CA LEU A 47 -13.50 10.11 -10.10
C LEU A 47 -14.43 10.49 -8.95
N GLY A 48 -15.60 11.08 -9.24
CA GLY A 48 -16.65 11.35 -8.25
C GLY A 48 -17.27 10.09 -7.65
N ILE A 49 -17.50 9.04 -8.45
CA ILE A 49 -17.98 7.74 -7.97
C ILE A 49 -16.91 7.08 -7.08
N LEU A 50 -15.66 7.11 -7.55
CA LEU A 50 -14.53 6.52 -6.82
C LEU A 50 -14.26 7.24 -5.50
N ALA A 51 -14.38 8.57 -5.46
CA ALA A 51 -14.26 9.39 -4.26
C ALA A 51 -15.23 9.01 -3.12
N GLY A 52 -16.31 8.29 -3.42
CA GLY A 52 -17.28 7.78 -2.45
C GLY A 52 -16.97 6.37 -1.92
N LYS A 53 -15.94 5.68 -2.41
CA LYS A 53 -15.69 4.27 -2.07
C LYS A 53 -14.72 4.12 -0.91
N GLU A 54 -15.24 3.84 0.29
CA GLU A 54 -14.43 3.66 1.52
C GLU A 54 -13.19 2.77 1.36
N LYS A 55 -13.26 1.73 0.50
CA LYS A 55 -12.13 0.82 0.21
C LYS A 55 -10.87 1.53 -0.31
N LEU A 56 -10.97 2.72 -0.89
CA LEU A 56 -9.80 3.48 -1.37
C LEU A 56 -9.09 4.29 -0.28
N GLY A 57 -9.57 4.24 0.98
CA GLY A 57 -8.92 4.90 2.10
C GLY A 57 -8.74 6.41 1.85
N TYR A 58 -7.52 6.91 2.08
CA TYR A 58 -7.19 8.32 1.88
C TYR A 58 -7.16 8.77 0.42
N ILE A 59 -7.07 7.86 -0.56
CA ILE A 59 -7.20 8.23 -1.98
C ILE A 59 -8.56 8.90 -2.22
N ASN A 60 -9.62 8.46 -1.54
CA ASN A 60 -10.93 9.12 -1.64
C ASN A 60 -10.87 10.62 -1.33
N GLU A 61 -10.10 11.01 -0.31
CA GLU A 61 -9.99 12.41 0.09
C GLU A 61 -9.28 13.22 -0.99
N GLU A 62 -8.23 12.68 -1.59
CA GLU A 62 -7.54 13.29 -2.73
C GLU A 62 -8.46 13.38 -3.96
N LEU A 63 -9.23 12.34 -4.26
CA LEU A 63 -10.21 12.35 -5.36
C LEU A 63 -11.33 13.37 -5.13
N LYS A 64 -11.80 13.52 -3.89
CA LYS A 64 -12.77 14.59 -3.53
C LYS A 64 -12.19 15.97 -3.81
N LYS A 65 -10.91 16.20 -3.53
CA LYS A 65 -10.24 17.46 -3.88
C LYS A 65 -10.23 17.66 -5.39
N ILE A 66 -9.90 16.64 -6.18
CA ILE A 66 -9.95 16.73 -7.65
C ILE A 66 -11.33 17.17 -8.12
N VAL A 67 -12.36 16.43 -7.74
CA VAL A 67 -13.74 16.69 -8.17
C VAL A 67 -14.21 18.07 -7.73
N ASN A 68 -13.85 18.50 -6.53
CA ASN A 68 -14.22 19.81 -6.00
C ASN A 68 -13.49 20.96 -6.73
N LEU A 69 -12.21 20.80 -7.01
CA LEU A 69 -11.41 21.77 -7.77
C LEU A 69 -11.91 21.89 -9.20
N THR A 70 -12.22 20.78 -9.87
CA THR A 70 -12.77 20.83 -11.23
C THR A 70 -14.12 21.54 -11.27
N LYS A 71 -15.02 21.23 -10.33
CA LYS A 71 -16.37 21.82 -10.29
C LYS A 71 -16.38 23.30 -9.94
N ASN A 72 -15.57 23.72 -8.97
CA ASN A 72 -15.63 25.09 -8.44
C ASN A 72 -14.63 26.03 -9.12
N TRP A 73 -13.48 25.52 -9.56
CA TRP A 73 -12.38 26.34 -10.07
C TRP A 73 -12.17 26.22 -11.57
N LYS A 74 -12.96 25.40 -12.28
CA LYS A 74 -12.89 25.17 -13.74
C LYS A 74 -11.48 24.82 -14.26
N MET A 75 -10.61 24.34 -13.38
CA MET A 75 -9.28 23.88 -13.76
C MET A 75 -9.39 22.55 -14.51
N SER A 76 -8.46 22.32 -15.44
CA SER A 76 -8.40 21.06 -16.18
C SER A 76 -8.01 19.91 -15.24
N LEU A 77 -8.37 18.68 -15.62
CA LEU A 77 -7.92 17.50 -14.87
C LEU A 77 -6.39 17.41 -14.82
N GLY A 78 -5.70 17.85 -15.88
CA GLY A 78 -4.24 17.83 -15.91
C GLY A 78 -3.58 18.81 -14.94
N GLU A 79 -4.08 20.05 -14.90
CA GLU A 79 -3.61 21.07 -13.95
C GLU A 79 -3.81 20.61 -12.50
N ILE A 80 -4.98 20.06 -12.19
CA ILE A 80 -5.31 19.61 -10.83
C ILE A 80 -4.49 18.38 -10.44
N ALA A 81 -4.30 17.44 -11.36
CA ALA A 81 -3.52 16.23 -11.10
C ALA A 81 -2.06 16.58 -10.78
N ASN A 82 -1.43 17.46 -11.58
CA ASN A 82 -0.09 17.97 -11.30
C ASN A 82 -0.02 18.73 -9.97
N PHE A 83 -1.02 19.58 -9.67
CA PHE A 83 -1.09 20.33 -8.41
C PHE A 83 -1.16 19.40 -7.18
N LEU A 84 -1.91 18.31 -7.25
CA LEU A 84 -2.02 17.33 -6.17
C LEU A 84 -0.81 16.40 -6.09
N ALA A 85 -0.14 16.11 -7.21
CA ALA A 85 1.07 15.31 -7.25
C ALA A 85 2.17 15.91 -6.35
N GLU A 86 2.31 17.24 -6.31
CA GLU A 86 3.28 17.93 -5.45
C GLU A 86 2.94 17.89 -3.95
N ARG A 87 1.71 17.52 -3.58
CA ARG A 87 1.15 17.67 -2.22
C ARG A 87 0.81 16.36 -1.54
N THR A 88 0.63 15.29 -2.31
CA THR A 88 0.39 13.97 -1.75
C THR A 88 1.62 13.46 -0.98
N PRO A 89 1.45 12.76 0.15
CA PRO A 89 2.57 12.16 0.88
C PRO A 89 3.09 10.86 0.24
N SER A 90 2.43 10.35 -0.79
CA SER A 90 2.80 9.13 -1.52
C SER A 90 3.46 9.46 -2.84
N ASP A 91 4.72 9.06 -3.00
CA ASP A 91 5.49 9.22 -4.23
C ASP A 91 4.87 8.40 -5.39
N LEU A 92 4.37 7.19 -5.09
CA LEU A 92 3.70 6.34 -6.09
C LEU A 92 2.42 6.99 -6.62
N PHE A 93 1.63 7.63 -5.75
CA PHE A 93 0.43 8.35 -6.17
C PHE A 93 0.77 9.66 -6.87
N ALA A 94 1.82 10.38 -6.42
CA ALA A 94 2.31 11.59 -7.07
C ALA A 94 2.70 11.31 -8.52
N ASP A 95 3.46 10.25 -8.73
CA ASP A 95 3.91 9.80 -10.04
C ASP A 95 2.74 9.42 -10.95
N PHE A 96 1.75 8.68 -10.42
CA PHE A 96 0.51 8.39 -11.14
C PHE A 96 -0.22 9.68 -11.55
N LEU A 97 -0.41 10.62 -10.62
CA LEU A 97 -1.12 11.88 -10.89
C LEU A 97 -0.39 12.75 -11.92
N SER A 98 0.94 12.82 -11.84
CA SER A 98 1.76 13.53 -12.82
C SER A 98 1.61 12.91 -14.22
N ARG A 99 1.66 11.58 -14.33
CA ARG A 99 1.42 10.89 -15.60
C ARG A 99 0.00 11.06 -16.10
N LEU A 100 -1.00 11.03 -15.22
CA LEU A 100 -2.40 11.29 -15.56
C LEU A 100 -2.57 12.70 -16.13
N GLY A 101 -1.90 13.69 -15.55
CA GLY A 101 -1.94 15.06 -16.05
C GLY A 101 -1.32 15.19 -17.43
N GLN A 102 -0.12 14.65 -17.61
CA GLN A 102 0.56 14.61 -18.91
C GLN A 102 -0.26 13.89 -19.98
N ALA A 103 -0.87 12.74 -19.66
CA ALA A 103 -1.73 11.99 -20.59
C ALA A 103 -2.99 12.77 -20.97
N THR A 104 -3.55 13.53 -20.02
CA THR A 104 -4.72 14.37 -20.28
C THR A 104 -4.38 15.57 -21.15
N ASP A 105 -3.28 16.26 -20.86
CA ASP A 105 -2.87 17.47 -21.58
C ASP A 105 -2.36 17.16 -22.99
N SER A 106 -1.72 16.01 -23.19
CA SER A 106 -1.27 15.54 -24.51
C SER A 106 -2.37 14.92 -25.37
N GLY A 107 -3.58 14.72 -24.82
CA GLY A 107 -4.67 14.06 -25.53
C GLY A 107 -4.41 12.57 -25.81
N GLN A 108 -3.57 11.91 -25.01
CA GLN A 108 -3.30 10.48 -25.14
C GLN A 108 -4.61 9.67 -25.07
N ASN A 109 -4.65 8.54 -25.78
CA ASN A 109 -5.72 7.58 -25.63
C ASN A 109 -5.79 7.11 -24.16
N PHE A 110 -6.92 7.36 -23.53
CA PHE A 110 -7.06 7.19 -22.10
C PHE A 110 -7.17 5.72 -21.67
N ASP A 111 -7.77 4.89 -22.52
CA ASP A 111 -7.89 3.46 -22.24
C ASP A 111 -6.51 2.78 -22.33
N GLU A 112 -5.70 3.18 -23.31
CA GLU A 112 -4.31 2.74 -23.44
C GLU A 112 -3.45 3.20 -22.27
N PHE A 113 -3.60 4.46 -21.86
CA PHE A 113 -2.95 5.01 -20.66
C PHE A 113 -3.29 4.19 -19.40
N LEU A 114 -4.58 4.01 -19.11
CA LEU A 114 -5.02 3.30 -17.91
C LEU A 114 -4.66 1.82 -17.93
N THR A 115 -4.68 1.18 -19.11
CA THR A 115 -4.22 -0.21 -19.26
C THR A 115 -2.74 -0.34 -18.93
N THR A 116 -1.92 0.56 -19.47
CA THR A 116 -0.47 0.59 -19.19
C THR A 116 -0.23 0.80 -17.70
N GLU A 117 -0.89 1.78 -17.11
CA GLU A 117 -0.72 2.14 -15.71
C GLU A 117 -1.20 1.02 -14.77
N THR A 118 -2.30 0.35 -15.10
CA THR A 118 -2.79 -0.83 -14.36
C THR A 118 -1.76 -1.95 -14.39
N ASN A 119 -1.20 -2.26 -15.56
CA ASN A 119 -0.19 -3.30 -15.70
C ASN A 119 1.08 -2.98 -14.90
N THR A 120 1.56 -1.73 -14.96
CA THR A 120 2.74 -1.29 -14.21
C THR A 120 2.52 -1.39 -12.70
N VAL A 121 1.39 -0.90 -12.21
CA VAL A 121 1.08 -0.95 -10.77
C VAL A 121 0.85 -2.37 -10.28
N MET A 122 0.17 -3.21 -11.05
CA MET A 122 -0.03 -4.62 -10.67
C MET A 122 1.27 -5.41 -10.68
N ALA A 123 2.15 -5.20 -11.66
CA ALA A 123 3.47 -5.84 -11.68
C ALA A 123 4.31 -5.45 -10.47
N ASN A 124 4.33 -4.16 -10.11
CA ASN A 124 5.01 -3.68 -8.91
C ASN A 124 4.38 -4.26 -7.62
N TYR A 125 3.06 -4.33 -7.56
CA TYR A 125 2.35 -4.93 -6.43
C TYR A 125 2.67 -6.41 -6.28
N GLU A 126 2.66 -7.19 -7.37
CA GLU A 126 3.03 -8.61 -7.37
C GLU A 126 4.47 -8.80 -6.89
N ASN A 127 5.43 -8.03 -7.43
CA ASN A 127 6.83 -8.10 -7.00
C ASN A 127 7.00 -7.84 -5.50
N ASN A 128 6.35 -6.79 -4.99
CA ASN A 128 6.39 -6.47 -3.56
C ASN A 128 5.72 -7.54 -2.70
N TYR A 129 4.60 -8.08 -3.16
CA TYR A 129 3.86 -9.13 -2.47
C TYR A 129 4.65 -10.44 -2.40
N VAL A 130 5.25 -10.87 -3.51
CA VAL A 130 6.14 -12.05 -3.58
C VAL A 130 7.34 -11.86 -2.64
N SER A 131 7.94 -10.67 -2.62
CA SER A 131 9.06 -10.36 -1.71
C SER A 131 8.65 -10.42 -0.23
N ALA A 132 7.44 -9.96 0.10
CA ALA A 132 6.89 -10.08 1.44
C ALA A 132 6.65 -11.55 1.82
N LEU A 133 6.08 -12.36 0.92
CA LEU A 133 5.88 -13.80 1.14
C LEU A 133 7.21 -14.54 1.35
N TYR A 134 8.25 -14.19 0.61
CA TYR A 134 9.59 -14.75 0.82
C TYR A 134 10.12 -14.46 2.23
N SER A 135 9.92 -13.24 2.71
CA SER A 135 10.28 -12.88 4.08
C SER A 135 9.49 -13.69 5.12
N PHE A 136 8.19 -13.91 4.90
CA PHE A 136 7.38 -14.76 5.77
C PHE A 136 7.83 -16.23 5.76
N ASP A 137 8.25 -16.76 4.62
CA ASP A 137 8.76 -18.13 4.54
C ASP A 137 10.07 -18.28 5.32
N LEU A 138 10.97 -17.29 5.26
CA LEU A 138 12.18 -17.25 6.07
C LEU A 138 11.87 -17.25 7.58
N PHE A 139 10.91 -16.44 8.02
CA PHE A 139 10.47 -16.43 9.43
C PHE A 139 9.87 -17.78 9.86
N LYS A 140 9.10 -18.42 8.97
CA LYS A 140 8.55 -19.76 9.20
C LYS A 140 9.66 -20.80 9.34
N ASP A 141 10.68 -20.79 8.50
CA ASP A 141 11.81 -21.72 8.58
C ASP A 141 12.61 -21.53 9.87
N MET A 142 12.81 -20.28 10.30
CA MET A 142 13.40 -19.97 11.60
C MET A 142 12.55 -20.52 12.75
N TYR A 143 11.23 -20.34 12.68
CA TYR A 143 10.30 -20.86 13.68
C TYR A 143 10.34 -22.38 13.76
N ILE A 144 10.31 -23.09 12.62
CA ILE A 144 10.41 -24.55 12.55
C ILE A 144 11.75 -25.03 13.13
N SER A 145 12.86 -24.36 12.78
CA SER A 145 14.19 -24.69 13.29
C SER A 145 14.28 -24.53 14.82
N MET A 146 13.68 -23.46 15.35
CA MET A 146 13.59 -23.22 16.79
C MET A 146 12.74 -24.29 17.49
N LEU A 147 11.60 -24.66 16.93
CA LEU A 147 10.76 -25.75 17.44
C LEU A 147 11.51 -27.08 17.46
N LEU A 148 12.26 -27.39 16.40
CA LEU A 148 13.06 -28.61 16.31
C LEU A 148 14.13 -28.65 17.40
N ALA A 149 14.85 -27.54 17.60
CA ALA A 149 15.85 -27.42 18.66
C ALA A 149 15.24 -27.64 20.05
N PHE A 150 14.07 -27.06 20.32
CA PHE A 150 13.36 -27.29 21.57
C PHE A 150 12.87 -28.74 21.72
N ALA A 151 12.38 -29.37 20.65
CA ALA A 151 11.99 -30.77 20.67
C ALA A 151 13.18 -31.69 21.00
N PHE A 152 14.35 -31.45 20.41
CA PHE A 152 15.58 -32.18 20.75
C PHE A 152 15.98 -31.97 22.20
N MET A 153 15.96 -30.72 22.68
CA MET A 153 16.29 -30.41 24.08
C MET A 153 15.36 -31.15 25.05
N ILE A 154 14.04 -31.15 24.79
CA ILE A 154 13.07 -31.89 25.61
C ILE A 154 13.35 -33.39 25.56
N ALA A 155 13.63 -33.94 24.38
CA ALA A 155 13.98 -35.35 24.24
C ALA A 155 15.25 -35.72 25.03
N PHE A 156 16.30 -34.88 24.99
CA PHE A 156 17.51 -35.06 25.79
C PHE A 156 17.21 -35.02 27.30
N ILE A 157 16.42 -34.05 27.76
CA ILE A 157 16.02 -33.95 29.18
C ILE A 157 15.26 -35.21 29.61
N MET A 158 14.39 -35.75 28.76
CA MET A 158 13.63 -36.97 29.09
C MET A 158 14.51 -38.22 29.16
N ILE A 159 15.55 -38.32 28.32
CA ILE A 159 16.44 -39.49 28.26
C ILE A 159 17.56 -39.42 29.32
N MET A 160 17.99 -38.21 29.70
CA MET A 160 19.14 -38.00 30.60
C MET A 160 19.06 -38.79 31.92
N PRO A 161 17.92 -38.88 32.63
CA PRO A 161 17.80 -39.66 33.88
C PRO A 161 18.00 -41.17 33.72
N ILE A 162 17.82 -41.70 32.50
CA ILE A 162 18.01 -43.12 32.19
C ILE A 162 19.48 -43.40 31.87
N LEU A 163 20.17 -42.46 31.22
CA LEU A 163 21.56 -42.60 30.80
C LEU A 163 22.57 -42.30 31.91
N ILE A 164 22.22 -41.42 32.85
CA ILE A 164 23.06 -41.12 34.02
C ILE A 164 22.54 -41.98 35.17
N PRO A 165 23.28 -43.02 35.61
CA PRO A 165 22.91 -43.73 36.83
C PRO A 165 22.97 -42.74 37.99
N VAL A 166 21.81 -42.42 38.55
CA VAL A 166 21.74 -41.66 39.80
C VAL A 166 22.12 -42.63 40.91
N ASP A 167 23.40 -42.66 41.29
CA ASP A 167 23.85 -43.33 42.50
C ASP A 167 23.19 -42.65 43.71
N MET A 168 22.05 -43.18 44.14
CA MET A 168 21.41 -42.82 45.40
C MET A 168 22.17 -43.48 46.55
N ASN A 169 23.38 -43.00 46.84
CA ASN A 169 24.06 -43.26 48.11
C ASN A 169 24.09 -41.97 48.92
N VAL A 170 22.96 -41.72 49.60
CA VAL A 170 22.89 -40.99 50.87
C VAL A 170 22.64 -41.99 51.99
#